data_AF-A0A964G8P4-F1
#
_entry.id   AF-A0A964G8P4-F1
#
_cell.length_a   1.000
_cell.length_b   1.000
_cell.length_c   1.000
_cell.angle_alpha   90.00
_cell.angle_beta   90.00
_cell.angle_gamma   90.00
#
_symmetry.space_group_name_H-M   'P 1'
#
loop_
_entity.id
_entity.type
_entity.pdbx_description
1 polymer ?
#
loop_
_entity_poly.entity_id
_entity_poly.type
_entity_poly.pdbx_seq_one_letter_code
_entity_poly.pdbx_strand_id
1 'polypeptide(L)'
;MAQPQFAKGLLSAAALSTLIIPIGVDAVLLANGHMNNPAWLPHAKLHCAMSFFAAASLGIAALAILKVRPTSDRFSMGLAAFLGSAFWIGLIGAGFWPGTSYGFLNDPVLGNVREPELSGISIYPNVVAAMLTIAIAVVGYCLTGQQKSIERSK
;
A
#
# COMPACT_ATOMS: atom_id res chain seq x y z
N MET A 1 -26.18 5.84 11.43
CA MET A 1 -25.20 4.94 12.07
C MET A 1 -24.23 4.26 11.10
N ALA A 2 -24.44 4.27 9.76
CA ALA A 2 -23.57 3.56 8.80
C ALA A 2 -22.21 4.23 8.47
N GLN A 3 -22.12 5.56 8.57
CA GLN A 3 -20.94 6.32 8.13
C GLN A 3 -19.64 6.04 8.92
N PRO A 4 -19.65 5.85 10.26
CA PRO A 4 -18.42 5.59 11.04
C PRO A 4 -17.82 4.20 10.78
N GLN A 5 -18.67 3.18 10.70
CA GLN A 5 -18.24 1.82 10.37
C GLN A 5 -17.70 1.76 8.94
N PHE A 6 -18.34 2.45 8.00
CA PHE A 6 -17.86 2.53 6.63
C PHE A 6 -16.49 3.21 6.53
N ALA A 7 -16.27 4.33 7.22
CA ALA A 7 -14.98 5.00 7.27
C ALA A 7 -13.87 4.09 7.83
N LYS A 8 -14.11 3.41 8.96
CA LYS A 8 -13.17 2.40 9.49
C LYS A 8 -12.97 1.21 8.56
N GLY A 9 -14.01 0.82 7.82
CA GLY A 9 -13.92 -0.23 6.81
C GLY A 9 -12.91 0.11 5.72
N LEU A 10 -12.98 1.33 5.18
CA LEU A 10 -12.03 1.82 4.18
C LEU A 10 -10.60 1.89 4.73
N LEU A 11 -10.42 2.46 5.92
CA LEU A 11 -9.10 2.53 6.55
C LEU A 11 -8.53 1.13 6.84
N SER A 12 -9.37 0.20 7.28
CA SER A 12 -8.98 -1.20 7.48
C SER A 12 -8.61 -1.88 6.17
N ALA A 13 -9.34 -1.60 5.09
CA ALA A 13 -9.03 -2.14 3.76
C ALA A 13 -7.66 -1.66 3.26
N ALA A 14 -7.34 -0.37 3.45
CA ALA A 14 -6.01 0.15 3.11
C ALA A 14 -4.90 -0.49 3.96
N ALA A 15 -5.13 -0.65 5.27
CA ALA A 15 -4.17 -1.31 6.16
C ALA A 15 -3.95 -2.79 5.82
N LEU A 16 -5.03 -3.52 5.47
CA LEU A 16 -4.95 -4.92 5.02
C LEU A 16 -4.24 -5.03 3.67
N SER A 17 -4.51 -4.11 2.74
CA SER A 17 -3.79 -4.04 1.46
C SER A 17 -2.28 -3.90 1.69
N THR A 18 -1.87 -2.96 2.55
CA THR A 18 -0.47 -2.75 2.94
C THR A 18 0.15 -3.99 3.59
N LEU A 19 -0.59 -4.68 4.45
CA LEU A 19 -0.10 -5.90 5.13
C LEU A 19 0.06 -7.08 4.16
N ILE A 20 -0.88 -7.27 3.24
CA ILE A 20 -1.04 -8.52 2.50
C ILE A 20 -0.41 -8.46 1.11
N ILE A 21 -0.66 -7.38 0.35
CA ILE A 21 -0.35 -7.37 -1.09
C ILE A 21 1.16 -7.47 -1.34
N PRO A 22 2.06 -6.71 -0.67
CA PRO A 22 3.49 -6.79 -0.97
C PRO A 22 4.04 -8.20 -0.78
N ILE A 23 3.65 -8.87 0.31
CA ILE A 23 4.08 -10.25 0.60
C ILE A 23 3.46 -11.23 -0.38
N GLY A 24 2.13 -11.15 -0.57
CA GLY A 24 1.41 -12.07 -1.44
C GLY A 24 1.85 -11.96 -2.90
N VAL A 25 2.15 -10.76 -3.38
CA VAL A 25 2.61 -10.56 -4.76
C VAL A 25 4.08 -10.92 -4.88
N ASP A 26 4.97 -10.31 -4.11
CA ASP A 26 6.41 -10.41 -4.38
C ASP A 26 7.04 -11.70 -3.82
N ALA A 27 6.54 -12.21 -2.69
CA ALA A 27 7.07 -13.45 -2.11
C ALA A 27 6.41 -14.72 -2.68
N VAL A 28 5.21 -14.61 -3.27
CA VAL A 28 4.44 -15.77 -3.73
C VAL A 28 4.17 -15.71 -5.23
N LEU A 29 3.37 -14.76 -5.72
CA LEU A 29 2.93 -14.74 -7.12
C LEU A 29 4.07 -14.45 -8.10
N LEU A 30 4.96 -13.52 -7.74
CA LEU A 30 6.10 -13.06 -8.52
C LEU A 30 7.43 -13.43 -7.85
N ALA A 31 7.44 -14.54 -7.09
CA ALA A 31 8.62 -14.98 -6.36
C ALA A 31 9.85 -15.12 -7.26
N ASN A 32 9.68 -15.61 -8.49
CA ASN A 32 10.78 -15.77 -9.46
C ASN A 32 11.36 -14.44 -9.94
N GLY A 33 10.61 -13.33 -9.87
CA GLY A 33 11.10 -11.98 -10.11
C GLY A 33 11.77 -11.35 -8.88
N HIS A 34 11.53 -11.89 -7.69
CA HIS A 34 11.99 -11.34 -6.42
C HIS A 34 12.78 -12.39 -5.59
N MET A 35 12.14 -12.99 -4.58
CA MET A 35 12.82 -13.80 -3.56
C MET A 35 13.52 -15.04 -4.12
N ASN A 36 12.92 -15.67 -5.14
CA ASN A 36 13.48 -16.84 -5.83
C ASN A 36 14.34 -16.47 -7.03
N ASN A 37 14.49 -15.19 -7.38
CA ASN A 37 15.31 -14.76 -8.51
C ASN A 37 16.79 -15.13 -8.25
N PRO A 38 17.41 -16.06 -9.02
CA PRO A 38 18.80 -16.45 -8.82
C PRO A 38 19.80 -15.37 -9.23
N ALA A 39 19.40 -14.39 -10.06
CA ALA A 39 20.28 -13.30 -10.50
C ALA A 39 20.40 -12.18 -9.44
N TRP A 40 19.47 -12.11 -8.48
CA TRP A 40 19.55 -11.17 -7.37
C TRP A 40 20.60 -11.61 -6.35
N LEU A 41 21.57 -10.74 -6.09
CA LEU A 41 22.52 -10.94 -4.99
C LEU A 41 21.75 -11.07 -3.67
N PRO A 42 22.27 -11.85 -2.68
CA PRO A 42 21.60 -12.04 -1.40
C PRO A 42 21.21 -10.73 -0.69
N HIS A 43 21.98 -9.66 -0.88
CA HIS A 43 21.67 -8.35 -0.30
C HIS A 43 20.41 -7.69 -0.91
N ALA A 44 20.14 -7.87 -2.20
CA ALA A 44 18.90 -7.37 -2.81
C ALA A 44 17.68 -8.09 -2.22
N LYS A 45 17.81 -9.40 -1.97
CA LYS A 45 16.77 -10.21 -1.30
C LYS A 45 16.54 -9.77 0.15
N LEU A 46 17.60 -9.34 0.85
CA LEU A 46 17.46 -8.74 2.19
C LEU A 46 16.60 -7.47 2.14
N HIS A 47 16.87 -6.54 1.22
CA HIS A 47 16.07 -5.32 1.09
C HIS A 47 14.61 -5.61 0.70
N CYS A 48 14.38 -6.62 -0.14
CA CYS A 48 13.04 -7.10 -0.47
C CYS A 48 12.33 -7.67 0.78
N ALA A 49 12.98 -8.53 1.56
CA ALA A 49 12.42 -9.04 2.80
C ALA A 49 12.19 -7.92 3.84
N MET A 50 13.09 -6.93 3.94
CA MET A 50 12.89 -5.77 4.80
C MET A 50 11.65 -4.98 4.40
N SER A 51 11.36 -4.83 3.10
CA SER A 51 10.16 -4.14 2.63
C SER A 51 8.88 -4.89 3.05
N PHE A 52 8.90 -6.23 3.03
CA PHE A 52 7.78 -7.07 3.51
C PHE A 52 7.49 -6.83 4.99
N PHE A 53 8.53 -6.88 5.83
CA PHE A 53 8.36 -6.67 7.26
C PHE A 53 7.99 -5.22 7.58
N ALA A 54 8.49 -4.24 6.81
CA ALA A 54 8.06 -2.86 6.94
C ALA A 54 6.57 -2.70 6.62
N ALA A 55 6.12 -3.25 5.48
CA ALA A 55 4.72 -3.23 5.07
C ALA A 55 3.81 -3.91 6.11
N ALA A 56 4.20 -5.09 6.59
CA ALA A 56 3.47 -5.81 7.63
C ALA A 56 3.38 -4.99 8.93
N SER A 57 4.51 -4.43 9.38
CA SER A 57 4.55 -3.62 10.60
C SER A 57 3.64 -2.39 10.51
N LEU A 58 3.65 -1.70 9.37
CA LEU A 58 2.81 -0.53 9.10
C LEU A 58 1.33 -0.89 9.07
N GLY A 59 0.96 -1.96 8.35
CA GLY A 59 -0.43 -2.43 8.26
C GLY A 59 -0.98 -2.90 9.61
N ILE A 60 -0.19 -3.67 10.38
CA ILE A 60 -0.56 -4.12 11.73
C ILE A 60 -0.74 -2.93 12.67
N ALA A 61 0.17 -1.96 12.65
CA ALA A 61 0.06 -0.77 13.48
C ALA A 61 -1.20 0.03 13.16
N ALA A 62 -1.53 0.21 11.89
CA ALA A 62 -2.78 0.86 11.46
C ALA A 62 -4.01 0.11 11.97
N LEU A 63 -4.07 -1.23 11.80
CA LEU A 63 -5.18 -2.06 12.29
C LEU A 63 -5.32 -2.01 13.81
N ALA A 64 -4.21 -2.02 14.54
CA ALA A 64 -4.20 -1.91 16.00
C ALA A 64 -4.82 -0.58 16.46
N ILE A 65 -4.47 0.53 15.82
CA ILE A 65 -5.07 1.85 16.07
C ILE A 65 -6.57 1.82 15.77
N LEU A 66 -6.98 1.31 14.61
CA LEU A 66 -8.39 1.28 14.18
C LEU A 66 -9.26 0.40 15.10
N LYS A 67 -8.68 -0.65 15.68
CA LYS A 67 -9.37 -1.55 16.62
C LYS A 67 -9.69 -0.85 17.94
N VAL A 68 -8.76 -0.05 18.49
CA VAL A 68 -8.88 0.48 19.86
C VAL A 68 -9.34 1.94 19.92
N ARG A 69 -9.17 2.73 18.86
CA ARG A 69 -9.50 4.16 18.87
C ARG A 69 -10.88 4.43 18.25
N PRO A 70 -11.69 5.33 18.80
CA PRO A 70 -12.97 5.71 18.21
C PRO A 70 -12.77 6.52 16.92
N THR A 71 -13.77 6.52 16.02
CA THR A 71 -13.70 7.30 14.77
C THR A 71 -13.67 8.81 14.98
N SER A 72 -14.17 9.28 16.14
CA SER A 72 -14.11 10.68 16.54
C SER A 72 -12.69 11.18 16.84
N ASP A 73 -11.74 10.27 17.09
CA ASP A 73 -10.32 10.60 17.27
C ASP A 73 -9.63 10.80 15.91
N ARG A 74 -9.73 12.04 15.42
CA ARG A 74 -9.19 12.44 14.10
C ARG A 74 -7.68 12.25 13.98
N PHE A 75 -6.93 12.43 15.05
CA PHE A 75 -5.48 12.21 15.00
C PHE A 75 -5.18 10.73 14.79
N SER A 76 -5.80 9.85 15.58
CA SER A 76 -5.63 8.41 15.43
C SER A 76 -6.11 7.89 14.07
N MET A 77 -7.23 8.40 13.55
CA MET A 77 -7.71 8.02 12.21
C MET A 77 -6.76 8.50 11.11
N GLY A 78 -6.17 9.69 11.25
CA GLY A 78 -5.17 10.21 10.33
C GLY A 78 -3.87 9.41 10.37
N LEU A 79 -3.40 9.05 11.57
CA LEU A 79 -2.23 8.20 11.75
C LEU A 79 -2.46 6.80 11.16
N ALA A 80 -3.62 6.19 11.38
CA ALA A 80 -3.98 4.91 10.77
C ALA A 80 -4.03 5.00 9.23
N ALA A 81 -4.58 6.08 8.67
CA ALA A 81 -4.60 6.31 7.23
C ALA A 81 -3.18 6.45 6.66
N PHE A 82 -2.30 7.22 7.33
CA PHE A 82 -0.91 7.37 6.92
C PHE A 82 -0.16 6.03 6.99
N LEU A 83 -0.21 5.32 8.12
CA LEU A 83 0.46 4.03 8.27
C LEU A 83 -0.07 2.99 7.27
N GLY A 84 -1.38 2.95 7.05
CA GLY A 84 -2.02 2.09 6.05
C GLY A 84 -1.73 2.49 4.59
N SER A 85 -1.04 3.60 4.34
CA SER A 85 -0.66 4.07 2.99
C SER A 85 0.84 4.31 2.81
N ALA A 86 1.64 4.34 3.88
CA ALA A 86 3.04 4.76 3.85
C ALA A 86 3.92 3.87 2.96
N PHE A 87 3.68 2.56 2.94
CA PHE A 87 4.38 1.65 2.01
C PHE A 87 4.12 2.03 0.54
N TRP A 88 2.87 2.31 0.19
CA TRP A 88 2.45 2.68 -1.17
C TRP A 88 2.99 4.04 -1.59
N ILE A 89 3.03 5.01 -0.67
CA ILE A 89 3.70 6.29 -0.88
C ILE A 89 5.19 6.07 -1.14
N GLY A 90 5.83 5.19 -0.36
CA GLY A 90 7.21 4.78 -0.57
C GLY A 90 7.45 4.12 -1.92
N LEU A 91 6.54 3.24 -2.37
CA LEU A 91 6.59 2.62 -3.70
C LEU A 91 6.60 3.69 -4.79
N ILE A 92 5.63 4.61 -4.78
CA ILE A 92 5.57 5.72 -5.77
C ILE A 92 6.81 6.62 -5.66
N GLY A 93 7.30 6.84 -4.44
CA GLY A 93 8.54 7.58 -4.21
C GLY A 93 9.77 6.90 -4.83
N ALA A 94 9.81 5.56 -4.80
CA ALA A 94 10.95 4.78 -5.27
C ALA A 94 11.22 5.03 -6.75
N GLY A 95 10.21 5.19 -7.60
CA GLY A 95 10.40 5.43 -9.04
C GLY A 95 11.07 6.76 -9.39
N PHE A 96 11.18 7.70 -8.45
CA PHE A 96 11.99 8.91 -8.63
C PHE A 96 13.47 8.68 -8.30
N TRP A 97 13.81 7.55 -7.69
CA TRP A 97 15.17 7.20 -7.33
C TRP A 97 15.92 6.61 -8.54
N PRO A 98 17.11 7.13 -8.89
CA PRO A 98 17.88 6.62 -10.03
C PRO A 98 18.15 5.12 -9.94
N GLY A 99 17.95 4.42 -11.05
CA GLY A 99 18.22 2.98 -11.16
C GLY A 99 17.12 2.06 -10.62
N THR A 100 15.96 2.60 -10.24
CA THR A 100 14.78 1.80 -9.89
C THR A 100 13.82 1.65 -11.07
N SER A 101 12.95 0.63 -11.01
CA SER A 101 11.90 0.37 -11.99
C SER A 101 10.66 -0.17 -11.29
N TYR A 102 9.48 0.18 -11.79
CA TYR A 102 8.21 -0.39 -11.34
C TYR A 102 7.90 -1.75 -11.96
N GLY A 103 8.56 -2.09 -13.07
CA GLY A 103 8.35 -3.31 -13.84
C GLY A 103 9.61 -4.13 -14.00
N PHE A 104 9.50 -5.26 -14.71
CA PHE A 104 10.56 -6.26 -14.88
C PHE A 104 11.24 -6.23 -16.25
N LEU A 105 11.12 -5.13 -17.00
CA LEU A 105 11.73 -5.04 -18.32
C LEU A 105 13.26 -5.21 -18.20
N ASN A 106 13.82 -6.11 -19.00
CA ASN A 106 15.23 -6.52 -18.98
C ASN A 106 15.66 -7.29 -17.71
N ASP A 107 14.73 -7.87 -16.95
CA ASP A 107 15.11 -8.80 -15.89
C ASP A 107 15.79 -10.04 -16.51
N PRO A 108 16.96 -10.48 -16.00
CA PRO A 108 17.71 -11.59 -16.58
C PRO A 108 17.03 -12.96 -16.43
N VAL A 109 16.01 -13.07 -15.57
CA VAL A 109 15.30 -14.33 -15.27
C VAL A 109 13.88 -14.32 -15.80
N LEU A 110 13.13 -13.24 -15.58
CA LEU A 110 11.77 -13.07 -16.13
C LEU A 110 11.79 -12.64 -17.60
N GLY A 111 12.91 -12.14 -18.10
CA GLY A 111 13.08 -11.69 -19.47
C GLY A 111 12.37 -10.37 -19.74
N ASN A 112 11.81 -10.25 -20.94
CA ASN A 112 11.19 -9.01 -21.41
C ASN A 112 9.69 -8.98 -21.13
N VAL A 113 9.32 -9.10 -19.84
CA VAL A 113 7.93 -8.88 -19.42
C VAL A 113 7.59 -7.42 -19.70
N ARG A 114 6.71 -7.20 -20.67
CA ARG A 114 6.22 -5.87 -21.00
C ARG A 114 5.00 -5.57 -20.15
N GLU A 115 4.98 -4.37 -19.61
CA GLU A 115 3.82 -3.87 -18.89
C GLU A 115 2.66 -3.62 -19.86
N PRO A 116 1.40 -3.75 -19.40
CA PRO A 116 0.25 -3.30 -20.16
C PRO A 116 0.41 -1.84 -20.57
N GLU A 117 0.08 -1.49 -21.80
CA GLU A 117 0.13 -0.12 -22.29
C GLU A 117 -1.26 0.38 -22.68
N LEU A 118 -1.55 1.64 -22.35
CA LEU A 118 -2.74 2.33 -22.80
C LEU A 118 -2.31 3.58 -23.56
N SER A 119 -2.60 3.62 -24.88
CA SER A 119 -2.19 4.71 -25.77
C SER A 119 -0.69 5.02 -25.72
N GLY A 120 0.16 3.98 -25.63
CA GLY A 120 1.62 4.10 -25.57
C GLY A 120 2.18 4.49 -24.20
N ILE A 121 1.34 4.54 -23.15
CA ILE A 121 1.78 4.79 -21.77
C ILE A 121 1.75 3.47 -21.01
N SER A 122 2.88 3.07 -20.44
CA SER A 122 2.97 1.88 -19.59
C SER A 122 2.16 2.05 -18.30
N ILE A 123 1.33 1.06 -18.00
CA ILE A 123 0.53 0.96 -16.78
C ILE A 123 1.18 -0.08 -15.89
N TYR A 124 1.77 0.38 -14.79
CA TYR A 124 2.37 -0.49 -13.79
C TYR A 124 1.31 -0.92 -12.76
N PRO A 125 0.97 -2.22 -12.64
CA PRO A 125 -0.09 -2.68 -11.75
C PRO A 125 0.16 -2.34 -10.27
N ASN A 126 1.41 -2.34 -9.83
CA ASN A 126 1.81 -1.96 -8.47
C ASN A 126 1.57 -0.45 -8.20
N VAL A 127 1.82 0.43 -9.17
CA VAL A 127 1.51 1.86 -9.07
C VAL A 127 -0.01 2.09 -9.03
N VAL A 128 -0.78 1.39 -9.86
CA VAL A 128 -2.25 1.45 -9.82
C VAL A 128 -2.76 1.00 -8.45
N ALA A 129 -2.26 -0.12 -7.93
CA ALA A 129 -2.61 -0.61 -6.59
C ALA A 129 -2.25 0.43 -5.50
N ALA A 130 -1.07 1.04 -5.58
CA ALA A 130 -0.63 2.09 -4.67
C ALA A 130 -1.61 3.27 -4.67
N MET A 131 -1.95 3.78 -5.84
CA MET A 131 -2.87 4.90 -6.00
C MET A 131 -4.27 4.59 -5.46
N LEU A 132 -4.79 3.39 -5.74
CA LEU A 132 -6.08 2.95 -5.22
C LEU A 132 -6.07 2.83 -3.70
N THR A 133 -5.04 2.23 -3.11
CA THR A 133 -4.93 2.10 -1.65
C THR A 133 -4.80 3.44 -0.96
N ILE A 134 -4.00 4.36 -1.50
CA ILE A 134 -3.89 5.74 -1.00
C ILE A 134 -5.24 6.46 -1.09
N ALA A 135 -5.94 6.35 -2.22
CA ALA A 135 -7.26 6.96 -2.40
C ALA A 135 -8.28 6.40 -1.38
N ILE A 136 -8.31 5.09 -1.16
CA ILE A 136 -9.14 4.45 -0.14
C ILE A 136 -8.82 4.99 1.26
N ALA A 137 -7.55 5.13 1.61
CA ALA A 137 -7.13 5.67 2.90
C ALA A 137 -7.56 7.14 3.07
N VAL A 138 -7.37 7.97 2.03
CA VAL A 138 -7.76 9.38 2.03
C VAL A 138 -9.28 9.52 2.16
N VAL A 139 -10.06 8.79 1.36
CA VAL A 139 -11.53 8.83 1.43
C VAL A 139 -12.01 8.35 2.81
N GLY A 140 -11.45 7.25 3.32
CA GLY A 140 -11.74 6.75 4.66
C GLY A 140 -11.48 7.82 5.73
N TYR A 141 -10.34 8.52 5.66
CA TYR A 141 -10.01 9.61 6.56
C TYR A 141 -10.96 10.80 6.41
N CYS A 142 -11.26 11.28 5.21
CA CYS A 142 -12.16 12.41 4.96
C CYS A 142 -13.55 12.16 5.55
N LEU A 143 -14.07 10.93 5.43
CA LEU A 143 -15.38 10.55 5.97
C LEU A 143 -15.44 10.61 7.50
N THR A 144 -14.33 10.40 8.21
CA THR A 144 -14.31 10.60 9.68
C THR A 144 -14.48 12.07 10.09
N GLY A 145 -14.17 13.03 9.21
CA GLY A 145 -14.32 14.46 9.48
C GLY A 145 -15.76 14.96 9.32
N GLN A 146 -16.51 14.38 8.37
CA GLN A 146 -17.90 14.74 8.12
C GLN A 146 -18.84 14.38 9.28
N GLN A 147 -18.52 13.32 10.04
CA GLN A 147 -19.29 12.91 11.22
C GLN A 147 -19.40 14.03 12.27
N LYS A 148 -18.29 14.72 12.55
CA LYS A 148 -18.24 15.79 13.55
C LYS A 148 -19.05 17.03 13.13
N SER A 149 -19.21 17.27 11.83
CA SER A 149 -20.02 18.38 11.31
C SER A 149 -21.51 18.11 11.48
N ILE A 150 -21.95 16.86 11.25
CA ILE A 150 -23.36 16.45 11.37
C ILE A 150 -23.80 16.42 12.84
N GLU A 151 -22.91 16.00 13.75
CA GLU A 151 -23.20 16.02 15.20
C GLU A 151 -23.30 17.44 15.77
N ARG A 152 -22.64 18.45 15.17
CA ARG A 152 -22.70 19.85 15.61
C ARG A 152 -23.90 20.63 15.09
N SER A 153 -24.56 20.16 14.04
CA SER A 153 -25.73 20.81 13.42
C SER A 153 -27.07 20.26 13.92
N LYS A 154 -27.04 19.31 14.86
CA LYS A 154 -28.20 18.76 15.56
C LYS A 154 -28.21 19.26 16.99
#